data_AF-A0A942XSY3-F1
#
_entry.id   AF-A0A942XSY3-F1
#
_cell.length_a   1.000
_cell.length_b   1.000
_cell.length_c   1.000
_cell.angle_alpha   90.00
_cell.angle_beta   90.00
_cell.angle_gamma   90.00
#
_symmetry.space_group_name_H-M   'P 1'
#
loop_
_entity.id
_entity.type
_entity.pdbx_description
1 polymer ?
#
loop_
_entity_poly.entity_id
_entity_poly.type
_entity_poly.pdbx_seq_one_letter_code
_entity_poly.pdbx_strand_id
1 'polypeptide(L)'
;MMKQLKYGTACLLLLAAAACGDDSDAYYTAVYPVVRVEAEITLPTPEPDPTDPTQPETKAGENETDPVAERIKAEIEAAAPVKAGGSYVLEFTKYNGGRLWIRQAAEADRVRGVFFKDPGATDILVYCPEPAMEYTCTVAAYNDEDGSSKTLLTVDLTEEYKALYPEAGITRAVRREYTSANAR
;
A
#
# COMPACT_ATOMS: atom_id res chain seq x y z
N MET A 1 5.22 40.15 6.97
CA MET A 1 3.90 40.42 6.34
C MET A 1 3.46 39.15 5.63
N MET A 2 2.36 38.55 6.08
CA MET A 2 1.78 37.32 5.54
C MET A 2 0.98 37.60 4.27
N LYS A 3 1.11 36.73 3.25
CA LYS A 3 0.03 36.43 2.32
C LYS A 3 -0.13 34.91 2.29
N GLN A 4 -0.96 34.43 3.21
CA GLN A 4 -1.51 33.08 3.22
C GLN A 4 -2.46 32.94 2.04
N LEU A 5 -2.03 32.22 0.99
CA LEU A 5 -2.87 31.87 -0.12
C LEU A 5 -3.60 30.56 0.23
N LYS A 6 -4.80 30.72 0.80
CA LYS A 6 -5.73 29.63 1.12
C LYS A 6 -6.30 29.05 -0.18
N TYR A 7 -5.71 27.97 -0.70
CA TYR A 7 -6.33 27.16 -1.77
C TYR A 7 -6.24 25.64 -1.54
N GLY A 8 -5.98 25.18 -0.31
CA GLY A 8 -5.82 23.74 -0.01
C GLY A 8 -7.09 23.01 0.46
N THR A 9 -8.17 23.71 0.80
CA THR A 9 -9.28 23.09 1.56
C THR A 9 -10.64 23.12 0.82
N ALA A 10 -10.73 23.85 -0.30
CA ALA A 10 -11.99 24.00 -1.03
C ALA A 10 -12.30 22.82 -1.99
N CYS A 11 -11.29 22.15 -2.56
CA CYS A 11 -11.52 20.98 -3.43
C CYS A 11 -11.88 19.71 -2.66
N LEU A 12 -11.40 19.53 -1.43
CA LEU A 12 -11.73 18.34 -0.63
C LEU A 12 -13.20 18.32 -0.18
N LEU A 13 -13.82 19.49 0.03
CA LEU A 13 -15.21 19.58 0.48
C LEU A 13 -16.24 19.35 -0.64
N LEU A 14 -15.85 19.46 -1.91
CA LEU A 14 -16.76 19.18 -3.04
C LEU A 14 -16.88 17.69 -3.37
N LEU A 15 -15.93 16.86 -2.95
CA LEU A 15 -16.00 15.40 -3.14
C LEU A 15 -16.89 14.71 -2.09
N ALA A 16 -17.11 15.34 -0.93
CA ALA A 16 -18.02 14.82 0.10
C ALA A 16 -19.50 14.88 -0.30
N ALA A 17 -19.89 15.74 -1.25
CA ALA A 17 -21.27 15.87 -1.70
C ALA A 17 -21.72 14.78 -2.70
N ALA A 18 -20.79 13.97 -3.24
CA ALA A 18 -21.11 12.85 -4.11
C ALA A 18 -21.17 11.49 -3.36
N ALA A 19 -20.91 11.49 -2.05
CA ALA A 19 -20.98 10.29 -1.21
C ALA A 19 -22.41 9.95 -0.73
N CYS A 20 -23.41 10.79 -1.04
CA CYS A 20 -24.82 10.41 -0.96
C CYS A 20 -25.14 9.40 -2.07
N GLY A 21 -24.97 8.12 -1.73
CA GLY A 21 -25.66 6.97 -2.32
C GLY A 21 -26.05 7.09 -3.78
N ASP A 22 -25.12 6.83 -4.68
CA ASP A 22 -25.50 6.33 -5.99
C ASP A 22 -26.06 4.92 -5.76
N ASP A 23 -27.39 4.81 -5.68
CA ASP A 23 -28.16 3.56 -5.55
C ASP A 23 -28.04 2.68 -6.80
N SER A 24 -27.18 3.05 -7.75
CA SER A 24 -26.83 2.20 -8.89
C SER A 24 -26.30 0.85 -8.42
N ASP A 25 -26.92 -0.22 -8.92
CA ASP A 25 -26.46 -1.59 -8.73
C ASP A 25 -25.03 -1.75 -9.28
N ALA A 26 -24.22 -2.56 -8.59
CA ALA A 26 -22.90 -2.91 -9.10
C ALA A 26 -23.05 -3.81 -10.32
N TYR A 27 -22.50 -3.43 -11.46
CA TYR A 27 -22.51 -4.28 -12.66
C TYR A 27 -21.33 -5.29 -12.66
N TYR A 28 -20.32 -5.04 -11.83
CA TYR A 28 -19.18 -5.93 -11.63
C TYR A 28 -18.61 -5.78 -10.22
N THR A 29 -18.22 -6.89 -9.60
CA THR A 29 -17.60 -6.91 -8.28
C THR A 29 -16.28 -7.66 -8.34
N ALA A 30 -15.22 -7.00 -7.87
CA ALA A 30 -13.92 -7.62 -7.63
C ALA A 30 -13.72 -7.82 -6.12
N VAL A 31 -13.23 -8.99 -5.72
CA VAL A 31 -12.93 -9.32 -4.32
C VAL A 31 -11.47 -9.70 -4.24
N TYR A 32 -10.74 -9.05 -3.34
CA TYR A 32 -9.31 -9.26 -3.09
C TYR A 32 -9.11 -9.67 -1.62
N PRO A 33 -9.23 -10.97 -1.28
CA PRO A 33 -8.90 -11.46 0.06
C PRO A 33 -7.38 -11.42 0.24
N VAL A 34 -6.91 -10.69 1.25
CA VAL A 34 -5.48 -10.54 1.54
C VAL A 34 -5.03 -11.77 2.33
N VAL A 35 -4.02 -12.46 1.82
CA VAL A 35 -3.46 -13.67 2.46
C VAL A 35 -2.13 -13.40 3.13
N ARG A 36 -1.39 -12.41 2.67
CA ARG A 36 -0.07 -12.06 3.21
C ARG A 36 0.24 -10.60 2.90
N VAL A 37 0.91 -9.93 3.82
CA VAL A 37 1.42 -8.57 3.67
C VAL A 37 2.91 -8.61 3.91
N GLU A 38 3.68 -7.98 3.03
CA GLU A 38 5.13 -7.84 3.18
C GLU A 38 5.59 -6.43 2.83
N ALA A 39 6.68 -6.02 3.44
CA ALA A 39 7.40 -4.81 3.07
C ALA A 39 8.71 -5.12 2.33
N GLU A 40 8.97 -4.34 1.30
CA GLU A 40 10.25 -4.33 0.57
C GLU A 40 10.96 -3.01 0.85
N ILE A 41 12.16 -3.08 1.42
CA ILE A 41 12.99 -1.91 1.75
C ILE A 41 14.35 -2.04 1.08
N THR A 42 14.82 -0.92 0.52
CA THR A 42 16.19 -0.77 0.03
C THR A 42 16.87 0.41 0.74
N LEU A 43 17.94 0.08 1.47
CA LEU A 43 18.86 1.01 2.12
C LEU A 43 20.18 1.05 1.34
N PRO A 44 21.01 2.10 1.50
CA PRO A 44 22.37 2.07 0.99
C PRO A 44 23.17 0.96 1.68
N THR A 45 24.03 0.28 0.93
CA THR A 45 25.00 -0.65 1.51
C THR A 45 26.00 0.16 2.33
N PRO A 46 26.27 -0.18 3.60
CA PRO A 46 27.33 0.48 4.36
C PRO A 46 28.67 0.30 3.64
N GLU A 47 29.38 1.40 3.39
CA GLU A 47 30.74 1.32 2.85
C GLU A 47 31.66 0.69 3.91
N PRO A 48 32.57 -0.22 3.53
CA PRO A 48 33.55 -0.76 4.48
C PRO A 48 34.47 0.37 4.96
N ASP A 49 34.59 0.53 6.27
CA ASP A 49 35.46 1.54 6.88
C ASP A 49 36.94 1.18 6.60
N PRO A 50 37.70 2.02 5.87
CA PRO A 50 39.08 1.72 5.49
C PRO A 50 40.08 1.80 6.66
N THR A 51 39.65 2.12 7.89
CA THR A 51 40.55 2.36 9.03
C THR A 51 40.62 1.26 10.09
N ASP A 52 39.95 0.10 9.92
CA ASP A 52 40.10 -1.03 10.84
C ASP A 52 41.02 -2.14 10.28
N PRO A 53 42.32 -2.17 10.65
CA PRO A 53 43.28 -3.20 10.21
C PRO A 53 43.06 -4.56 10.87
N THR A 54 42.02 -4.72 11.71
CA THR A 54 41.76 -5.95 12.48
C THR A 54 40.55 -6.72 11.97
N GLN A 55 39.79 -6.22 11.00
CA GLN A 55 38.65 -6.95 10.49
C GLN A 55 39.14 -8.11 9.60
N PRO A 56 39.04 -9.39 10.03
CA PRO A 56 39.29 -10.48 9.12
C PRO A 56 38.35 -10.32 7.93
N GLU A 57 38.84 -10.62 6.72
CA GLU A 57 38.03 -10.69 5.50
C GLU A 57 36.86 -11.63 5.75
N THR A 58 35.78 -11.06 6.25
CA THR A 58 34.58 -11.78 6.61
C THR A 58 33.96 -12.04 5.25
N LYS A 59 34.10 -13.28 4.79
CA LYS A 59 33.34 -13.76 3.63
C LYS A 59 31.94 -13.22 3.79
N ALA A 60 31.52 -12.40 2.82
CA ALA A 60 30.17 -11.91 2.66
C ALA A 60 29.23 -13.12 2.56
N GLY A 61 28.87 -13.63 3.73
CA GLY A 61 27.96 -14.73 3.95
C GLY A 61 26.67 -14.12 4.42
N GLU A 62 25.72 -14.06 3.49
CA GLU A 62 24.30 -14.27 3.73
C GLU A 62 23.74 -13.69 5.04
N ASN A 63 23.05 -12.56 4.89
CA ASN A 63 21.82 -12.25 5.63
C ASN A 63 21.97 -11.74 7.08
N GLU A 64 22.92 -10.85 7.37
CA GLU A 64 22.72 -9.91 8.47
C GLU A 64 21.89 -8.73 7.94
N THR A 65 20.57 -8.88 8.03
CA THR A 65 19.64 -7.85 7.58
C THR A 65 19.78 -6.62 8.47
N ASP A 66 20.01 -5.44 7.88
CA ASP A 66 20.19 -4.19 8.63
C ASP A 66 19.04 -4.01 9.65
N PRO A 67 19.33 -3.87 10.96
CA PRO A 67 18.28 -3.73 11.98
C PRO A 67 17.35 -2.53 11.74
N VAL A 68 17.81 -1.50 11.04
CA VAL A 68 16.96 -0.38 10.59
C VAL A 68 15.99 -0.83 9.51
N ALA A 69 16.45 -1.62 8.53
CA ALA A 69 15.59 -2.13 7.46
C ALA A 69 14.48 -3.03 8.03
N GLU A 70 14.82 -3.93 8.95
CA GLU A 70 13.84 -4.84 9.58
C GLU A 70 12.81 -4.08 10.43
N ARG A 71 13.24 -3.08 11.19
CA ARG A 71 12.32 -2.22 11.94
C ARG A 71 11.34 -1.51 11.00
N ILE A 72 11.84 -0.94 9.90
CA ILE A 72 11.00 -0.22 8.94
C ILE A 72 10.03 -1.18 8.23
N LYS A 73 10.48 -2.37 7.82
CA LYS A 73 9.59 -3.38 7.23
C LYS A 73 8.45 -3.74 8.17
N ALA A 74 8.77 -4.04 9.42
CA ALA A 74 7.79 -4.36 10.44
C ALA A 74 6.80 -3.21 10.67
N GLU A 75 7.26 -1.96 10.62
CA GLU A 75 6.38 -0.78 10.72
C GLU A 75 5.42 -0.67 9.53
N ILE A 76 5.93 -0.83 8.29
CA ILE A 76 5.10 -0.82 7.08
C ILE A 76 4.03 -1.92 7.12
N GLU A 77 4.43 -3.13 7.50
CA GLU A 77 3.53 -4.27 7.63
C GLU A 77 2.51 -4.04 8.74
N ALA A 78 2.91 -3.47 9.88
CA ALA A 78 2.03 -3.11 10.99
C ALA A 78 1.09 -1.93 10.65
N ALA A 79 1.49 -1.02 9.77
CA ALA A 79 0.67 0.10 9.29
C ALA A 79 -0.29 -0.29 8.14
N ALA A 80 -0.13 -1.47 7.54
CA ALA A 80 -0.99 -1.93 6.45
C ALA A 80 -2.49 -1.84 6.83
N PRO A 81 -3.35 -1.23 5.99
CA PRO A 81 -4.76 -1.02 6.31
C PRO A 81 -5.56 -2.33 6.33
N VAL A 82 -5.07 -3.35 5.63
CA VAL A 82 -5.64 -4.69 5.61
C VAL A 82 -4.55 -5.70 5.94
N LYS A 83 -4.80 -6.55 6.94
CA LYS A 83 -3.94 -7.67 7.34
C LYS A 83 -4.36 -8.96 6.63
N ALA A 84 -3.52 -9.98 6.74
CA ALA A 84 -3.89 -11.33 6.34
C ALA A 84 -5.24 -11.74 6.96
N GLY A 85 -6.11 -12.34 6.15
CA GLY A 85 -7.49 -12.68 6.49
C GLY A 85 -8.50 -11.54 6.27
N GLY A 86 -8.04 -10.30 6.09
CA GLY A 86 -8.87 -9.19 5.64
C GLY A 86 -9.14 -9.20 4.14
N SER A 87 -9.87 -8.21 3.63
CA SER A 87 -10.19 -8.13 2.20
C SER A 87 -10.63 -6.75 1.72
N TYR A 88 -10.48 -6.53 0.41
CA TYR A 88 -11.13 -5.45 -0.32
C TYR A 88 -12.25 -6.01 -1.20
N VAL A 89 -13.40 -5.34 -1.21
CA VAL A 89 -14.49 -5.60 -2.14
C VAL A 89 -14.77 -4.32 -2.92
N LEU A 90 -14.45 -4.35 -4.22
CA LEU A 90 -14.65 -3.24 -5.13
C LEU A 90 -15.91 -3.51 -5.95
N GLU A 91 -16.97 -2.75 -5.66
CA GLU A 91 -18.22 -2.76 -6.39
C GLU A 91 -18.18 -1.65 -7.44
N PHE A 92 -18.03 -2.04 -8.71
CA PHE A 92 -18.03 -1.11 -9.84
C PHE A 92 -19.47 -0.69 -10.12
N THR A 93 -19.78 0.54 -9.73
CA THR A 93 -21.05 1.21 -10.06
C THR A 93 -20.87 2.18 -11.22
N LYS A 94 -19.63 2.53 -11.55
CA LYS A 94 -19.23 3.37 -12.68
C LYS A 94 -18.02 2.77 -13.38
N TYR A 95 -17.85 3.14 -14.65
CA TYR A 95 -16.74 2.64 -15.46
C TYR A 95 -15.36 2.87 -14.83
N ASN A 96 -15.19 4.01 -14.14
CA ASN A 96 -13.94 4.45 -13.54
C ASN A 96 -13.89 4.34 -12.01
N GLY A 97 -14.80 3.58 -11.37
CA GLY A 97 -14.80 3.49 -9.91
C GLY A 97 -16.12 2.99 -9.31
N GLY A 98 -16.22 3.12 -7.99
CA GLY A 98 -17.44 2.75 -7.30
C GLY A 98 -17.28 2.64 -5.79
N ARG A 99 -18.09 1.78 -5.20
CA ARG A 99 -18.11 1.56 -3.74
C ARG A 99 -17.00 0.60 -3.35
N LEU A 100 -16.41 0.85 -2.19
CA LEU A 100 -15.39 0.00 -1.61
C LEU A 100 -15.85 -0.47 -0.23
N TRP A 101 -15.69 -1.76 0.05
CA TRP A 101 -15.75 -2.29 1.40
C TRP A 101 -14.40 -2.86 1.77
N ILE A 102 -13.88 -2.42 2.92
CA ILE A 102 -12.61 -2.90 3.45
C ILE A 102 -12.90 -3.67 4.73
N ARG A 103 -12.47 -4.93 4.78
CA ARG A 103 -12.38 -5.69 6.01
C ARG A 103 -10.92 -5.72 6.44
N GLN A 104 -10.58 -5.08 7.55
CA GLN A 104 -9.18 -4.89 7.95
C GLN A 104 -8.50 -6.20 8.40
N ALA A 105 -9.23 -7.17 8.93
CA ALA A 105 -8.73 -8.48 9.36
C ALA A 105 -9.89 -9.51 9.36
N ALA A 106 -9.59 -10.81 9.53
CA ALA A 106 -10.57 -11.91 9.40
C ALA A 106 -11.90 -11.69 10.16
N GLU A 107 -11.83 -11.18 11.39
CA GLU A 107 -12.98 -10.97 12.28
C GLU A 107 -13.40 -9.50 12.41
N ALA A 108 -12.80 -8.60 11.62
CA ALA A 108 -13.14 -7.19 11.66
C ALA A 108 -14.45 -6.89 10.91
N ASP A 109 -15.17 -5.88 11.41
CA ASP A 109 -16.25 -5.26 10.66
C ASP A 109 -15.74 -4.63 9.36
N ARG A 110 -16.66 -4.46 8.41
CA ARG A 110 -16.36 -3.79 7.15
C ARG A 110 -16.49 -2.28 7.33
N VAL A 111 -15.47 -1.55 6.92
CA VAL A 111 -15.53 -0.10 6.76
C VAL A 111 -15.84 0.25 5.30
N ARG A 112 -16.52 1.38 5.11
CA ARG A 112 -17.00 1.83 3.81
C ARG A 112 -16.04 2.86 3.23
N GLY A 113 -15.76 2.76 1.94
CA GLY A 113 -15.03 3.75 1.17
C GLY A 113 -15.54 3.85 -0.26
N VAL A 114 -14.75 4.52 -1.09
CA VAL A 114 -14.87 4.55 -2.53
C VAL A 114 -13.52 4.27 -3.16
N PHE A 115 -13.54 3.86 -4.42
CA PHE A 115 -12.33 3.73 -5.20
C PHE A 115 -12.50 4.39 -6.58
N PHE A 116 -11.40 4.86 -7.13
CA PHE A 116 -11.31 5.39 -8.49
C PHE A 116 -10.23 4.62 -9.25
N LYS A 117 -10.52 4.29 -10.50
CA LYS A 117 -9.64 3.52 -11.37
C LYS A 117 -9.84 4.01 -12.79
N ASP A 118 -8.82 4.63 -13.37
CA ASP A 118 -8.92 5.07 -14.75
C ASP A 118 -9.05 3.86 -15.70
N PRO A 119 -9.79 4.02 -16.80
CA PRO A 119 -9.93 2.99 -17.81
C PRO A 119 -8.58 2.47 -18.32
N GLY A 120 -8.36 1.16 -18.23
CA GLY A 120 -7.11 0.53 -18.65
C GLY A 120 -5.90 0.76 -17.73
N ALA A 121 -6.00 1.62 -16.72
CA ALA A 121 -4.94 1.81 -15.73
C ALA A 121 -4.85 0.62 -14.76
N THR A 122 -3.67 0.33 -14.26
CA THR A 122 -3.47 -0.67 -13.18
C THR A 122 -3.65 -0.07 -11.79
N ASP A 123 -3.61 1.26 -11.69
CA ASP A 123 -3.69 1.97 -10.42
C ASP A 123 -5.13 2.18 -9.97
N ILE A 124 -5.32 2.05 -8.66
CA ILE A 124 -6.59 2.27 -7.97
C ILE A 124 -6.33 3.25 -6.84
N LEU A 125 -6.99 4.40 -6.89
CA LEU A 125 -7.08 5.32 -5.75
C LEU A 125 -8.13 4.80 -4.78
N VAL A 126 -7.74 4.55 -3.55
CA VAL A 126 -8.60 4.16 -2.43
C VAL A 126 -8.85 5.38 -1.57
N TYR A 127 -10.12 5.61 -1.22
CA TYR A 127 -10.51 6.61 -0.24
C TYR A 127 -11.51 6.03 0.76
N CYS A 128 -11.17 6.08 2.04
CA CYS A 128 -12.04 5.73 3.15
C CYS A 128 -12.08 6.93 4.12
N PRO A 129 -13.25 7.49 4.44
CA PRO A 129 -13.35 8.61 5.36
C PRO A 129 -13.19 8.17 6.82
N GLU A 130 -13.55 6.94 7.16
CA GLU A 130 -13.48 6.40 8.51
C GLU A 130 -13.09 4.90 8.51
N PRO A 131 -11.87 4.56 8.97
CA PRO A 131 -10.79 5.48 9.33
C PRO A 131 -10.33 6.29 8.11
N ALA A 132 -9.81 7.49 8.34
CA ALA A 132 -9.32 8.36 7.27
C ALA A 132 -8.11 7.70 6.59
N MET A 133 -8.33 7.15 5.41
CA MET A 133 -7.32 6.47 4.59
C MET A 133 -7.46 6.94 3.14
N GLU A 134 -6.36 7.42 2.57
CA GLU A 134 -6.29 7.77 1.16
C GLU A 134 -4.92 7.31 0.63
N TYR A 135 -4.92 6.45 -0.39
CA TYR A 135 -3.70 5.95 -1.01
C TYR A 135 -3.99 5.38 -2.39
N THR A 136 -2.97 5.37 -3.25
CA THR A 136 -3.01 4.69 -4.54
C THR A 136 -2.33 3.34 -4.41
N CYS A 137 -2.96 2.28 -4.89
CA CYS A 137 -2.33 0.98 -5.06
C CYS A 137 -2.29 0.57 -6.53
N THR A 138 -1.17 -0.03 -6.95
CA THR A 138 -1.01 -0.64 -8.26
C THR A 138 -1.43 -2.10 -8.20
N VAL A 139 -2.28 -2.51 -9.14
CA VAL A 139 -2.70 -3.91 -9.32
C VAL A 139 -1.76 -4.59 -10.31
N ALA A 140 -1.13 -5.67 -9.87
CA ALA A 140 -0.27 -6.51 -10.69
C ALA A 140 -0.59 -8.00 -10.49
N ALA A 141 0.01 -8.85 -11.33
CA ALA A 141 -0.04 -10.30 -11.16
C ALA A 141 1.23 -10.81 -10.45
N TYR A 142 1.09 -11.84 -9.64
CA TYR A 142 2.20 -12.66 -9.12
C TYR A 142 1.90 -14.14 -9.34
N ASN A 143 2.92 -14.98 -9.38
CA ASN A 143 2.74 -16.44 -9.37
C ASN A 143 2.82 -16.92 -7.93
N ASP A 144 1.75 -17.57 -7.47
CA ASP A 144 1.69 -18.17 -6.14
C ASP A 144 2.50 -19.49 -6.10
N GLU A 145 2.68 -20.05 -4.91
CA GLU A 145 3.49 -21.26 -4.71
C GLU A 145 2.99 -22.47 -5.53
N ASP A 146 1.68 -22.52 -5.82
CA ASP A 146 1.05 -23.54 -6.66
C ASP A 146 1.17 -23.25 -8.17
N GLY A 147 1.88 -22.18 -8.56
CA GLY A 147 2.06 -21.74 -9.94
C GLY A 147 0.87 -20.98 -10.52
N SER A 148 -0.19 -20.75 -9.76
CA SER A 148 -1.35 -19.99 -10.22
C SER A 148 -1.07 -18.49 -10.21
N SER A 149 -1.61 -17.79 -11.21
CA SER A 149 -1.48 -16.33 -11.30
C SER A 149 -2.52 -15.63 -10.43
N LYS A 150 -2.03 -14.87 -9.45
CA LYS A 150 -2.82 -14.20 -8.41
C LYS A 150 -2.60 -12.70 -8.44
N THR A 151 -3.50 -11.95 -7.82
CA THR A 151 -3.43 -10.48 -7.79
C THR A 151 -2.56 -10.01 -6.63
N LEU A 152 -1.63 -9.10 -6.93
CA LEU A 152 -0.80 -8.37 -5.98
C LEU A 152 -1.25 -6.91 -5.96
N LEU A 153 -1.50 -6.36 -4.78
CA LEU A 153 -1.70 -4.93 -4.58
C LEU A 153 -0.41 -4.33 -4.01
N THR A 154 0.09 -3.27 -4.64
CA THR A 154 1.37 -2.65 -4.26
C THR A 154 1.17 -1.17 -3.97
N VAL A 155 1.71 -0.68 -2.86
CA VAL A 155 1.69 0.74 -2.50
C VAL A 155 3.14 1.20 -2.31
N ASP A 156 3.52 2.23 -3.06
CA ASP A 156 4.80 2.90 -2.88
C ASP A 156 4.72 3.88 -1.70
N LEU A 157 5.53 3.63 -0.68
CA LEU A 157 5.62 4.41 0.54
C LEU A 157 6.99 5.08 0.68
N THR A 158 7.77 5.11 -0.41
CA THR A 158 9.18 5.54 -0.40
C THR A 158 9.34 6.95 0.16
N GLU A 159 8.54 7.91 -0.32
CA GLU A 159 8.65 9.30 0.11
C GLU A 159 8.16 9.51 1.56
N GLU A 160 7.14 8.76 1.98
CA GLU A 160 6.67 8.79 3.37
C GLU A 160 7.76 8.31 4.33
N TYR A 161 8.37 7.15 4.03
CA TYR A 161 9.39 6.58 4.90
C TYR A 161 10.73 7.29 4.81
N LYS A 162 11.08 7.92 3.69
CA LYS A 162 12.20 8.88 3.61
C LYS A 162 12.00 10.05 4.58
N ALA A 163 10.77 10.56 4.70
CA ALA A 163 10.48 11.67 5.60
C ALA A 163 10.50 11.23 7.08
N LEU A 164 10.05 10.02 7.40
CA LEU A 164 10.09 9.45 8.75
C LEU A 164 11.51 9.07 9.20
N TYR A 165 12.36 8.65 8.25
CA TYR A 165 13.72 8.17 8.49
C TYR A 165 14.74 8.85 7.57
N PRO A 166 14.97 10.17 7.70
CA PRO A 166 15.82 10.93 6.78
C PRO A 166 17.28 10.45 6.77
N GLU A 167 17.77 9.94 7.90
CA GLU A 167 19.15 9.46 8.05
C GLU A 167 19.35 8.02 7.53
N ALA A 168 18.27 7.28 7.24
CA ALA A 168 18.38 5.90 6.79
C ALA A 168 18.75 5.76 5.31
N GLY A 169 18.75 6.86 4.54
CA GLY A 169 19.12 6.84 3.12
C GLY A 169 18.18 6.03 2.24
N ILE A 170 16.93 5.79 2.66
CA ILE A 170 15.97 4.92 1.98
C ILE A 170 15.82 5.32 0.52
N THR A 171 16.03 4.37 -0.39
CA THR A 171 15.85 4.58 -1.83
C THR A 171 14.54 3.97 -2.34
N ARG A 172 13.98 3.00 -1.59
CA ARG A 172 12.73 2.32 -1.90
C ARG A 172 12.09 1.79 -0.62
N ALA A 173 10.79 2.07 -0.46
CA ALA A 173 9.95 1.47 0.57
C ALA A 173 8.58 1.14 -0.03
N VAL A 174 8.23 -0.14 -0.08
CA VAL A 174 7.02 -0.61 -0.76
C VAL A 174 6.26 -1.58 0.14
N ARG A 175 4.95 -1.41 0.23
CA ARG A 175 4.04 -2.40 0.82
C ARG A 175 3.43 -3.28 -0.26
N ARG A 176 3.47 -4.59 -0.05
CA ARG A 176 2.90 -5.60 -0.93
C ARG A 176 1.82 -6.38 -0.19
N GLU A 177 0.62 -6.39 -0.74
CA GLU A 177 -0.52 -7.14 -0.21
C GLU A 177 -0.87 -8.25 -1.22
N TYR A 178 -0.48 -9.46 -0.89
CA TYR A 178 -0.71 -10.66 -1.69
C TYR A 178 -2.14 -11.13 -1.47
N THR A 179 -2.84 -11.46 -2.55
CA THR A 179 -4.26 -11.82 -2.49
C THR A 179 -4.50 -13.20 -3.10
N SER A 180 -5.52 -13.91 -2.61
CA SER A 180 -5.91 -15.20 -3.21
C SER A 180 -6.76 -15.07 -4.48
N ALA A 181 -7.07 -13.85 -4.90
CA ALA A 181 -7.84 -13.56 -6.10
C ALA A 181 -7.00 -13.83 -7.36
N ASN A 182 -7.56 -14.54 -8.33
CA ASN A 182 -6.88 -14.76 -9.61
C ASN A 182 -6.61 -13.44 -10.31
N ALA A 183 -5.42 -13.30 -10.90
CA ALA A 183 -5.12 -12.20 -11.80
C ALA A 183 -6.04 -12.28 -13.04
N ARG A 184 -6.38 -11.13 -13.61
CA ARG A 184 -7.23 -11.01 -14.79
C ARG A 184 -6.51 -10.29 -15.93
#